data_AF-A0A1W9SVS2-F1
#
_entry.id   AF-A0A1W9SVS2-F1
#
_cell.length_a   1.000
_cell.length_b   1.000
_cell.length_c   1.000
_cell.angle_alpha   90.00
_cell.angle_beta   90.00
_cell.angle_gamma   90.00
#
_symmetry.space_group_name_H-M   'P 1'
#
loop_
_entity.id
_entity.type
_entity.pdbx_description
1 polymer ?
#
loop_
_entity_poly.entity_id
_entity_poly.type
_entity_poly.pdbx_seq_one_letter_code
_entity_poly.pdbx_strand_id
1 'polypeptide(L)'
;MTKMQADVRNAESDILGYLYGKISAGSFKFNKIEAIVNSPSNYVLKGQPYKAEVFIAASDSTVDPIIKLNGGSTLPIQKGKGIYTGSTGSAGVKSWGGVIEMIHPETKEVLTYPFKSEFTVGEAQLIVSPTAMNVFYIGVDNPVDVSVPGVDPSKIKASINKGSIRRKGNGYIVRVKSVGKVRVSASADFGSGSKNMGFKEFRVKKVPDPIAKVGGKRRGTVSKNWLRAQTRVKADLENFDFALTYNVTGFVVSATIRGYEEEARSSGSRFTPQQKQLIGKVPAKRKILIEDIKAKGPDGSVRNLGAISFKLK
;
A
#
# COMPACT_ATOMS: atom_id res chain seq x y z
N MET A 1 19.19 90.89 28.03
CA MET A 1 17.90 90.23 28.35
C MET A 1 17.48 89.20 27.31
N THR A 2 17.80 89.36 26.01
CA THR A 2 17.41 88.41 24.93
C THR A 2 18.26 87.15 24.84
N LYS A 3 19.58 87.24 25.06
CA LYS A 3 20.49 86.08 25.03
C LYS A 3 20.17 85.03 26.10
N MET A 4 19.88 85.50 27.32
CA MET A 4 19.52 84.64 28.44
C MET A 4 18.19 83.91 28.22
N GLN A 5 17.22 84.53 27.54
CA GLN A 5 15.98 83.86 27.13
C GLN A 5 16.20 82.80 26.05
N ALA A 6 17.13 83.03 25.12
CA ALA A 6 17.51 82.04 24.11
C ALA A 6 18.24 80.85 24.74
N ASP A 7 19.17 81.11 25.66
CA ASP A 7 19.90 80.06 26.39
C ASP A 7 18.95 79.19 27.25
N VAL A 8 17.94 79.80 27.89
CA VAL A 8 16.90 79.07 28.63
C VAL A 8 16.06 78.18 27.71
N ARG A 9 15.66 78.67 26.52
CA ARG A 9 14.89 77.87 25.56
C ARG A 9 15.70 76.74 24.93
N ASN A 10 17.00 76.96 24.72
CA ASN A 10 17.90 75.91 24.24
C ASN A 10 18.08 74.83 25.32
N ALA A 11 18.34 75.23 26.56
CA ALA A 11 18.43 74.29 27.68
C ALA A 11 17.11 73.52 27.91
N GLU A 12 15.96 74.18 27.77
CA GLU A 12 14.65 73.54 27.83
C GLU A 12 14.46 72.53 26.70
N SER A 13 14.86 72.87 25.46
CA SER A 13 14.81 71.96 24.31
C SER A 13 15.75 70.77 24.47
N ASP A 14 16.94 70.98 25.02
CA ASP A 14 17.92 69.93 25.29
C ASP A 14 17.43 68.98 26.39
N ILE A 15 16.81 69.53 27.46
CA ILE A 15 16.20 68.73 28.53
C ILE A 15 14.99 67.97 27.99
N LEU A 16 14.13 68.59 27.20
CA LEU A 16 12.99 67.91 26.57
C LEU A 16 13.44 66.81 25.61
N GLY A 17 14.48 67.04 24.81
CA GLY A 17 15.08 66.03 23.94
C GLY A 17 15.70 64.88 24.73
N TYR A 18 16.38 65.18 25.84
CA TYR A 18 16.95 64.18 26.74
C TYR A 18 15.87 63.34 27.44
N LEU A 19 14.81 63.98 27.95
CA LEU A 19 13.68 63.30 28.58
C LEU A 19 12.91 62.45 27.55
N TYR A 20 12.68 62.96 26.35
CA TYR A 20 12.04 62.22 25.27
C TYR A 20 12.88 61.00 24.83
N GLY A 21 14.20 61.17 24.74
CA GLY A 21 15.15 60.07 24.49
C GLY A 21 15.12 59.00 25.58
N LYS A 22 14.96 59.40 26.85
CA LYS A 22 14.83 58.49 27.99
C LYS A 22 13.48 57.76 27.99
N ILE A 23 12.39 58.42 27.65
CA ILE A 23 11.06 57.80 27.51
C ILE A 23 11.06 56.77 26.36
N SER A 24 11.64 57.13 25.20
CA SER A 24 11.74 56.21 24.06
C SER A 24 12.68 55.02 24.35
N ALA A 25 13.69 55.19 25.20
CA ALA A 25 14.56 54.10 25.65
C ALA A 25 13.85 53.05 26.52
N GLY A 26 12.70 53.37 27.12
CA GLY A 26 11.86 52.45 27.89
C GLY A 26 10.89 51.60 27.05
N SER A 27 10.80 51.85 25.74
CA SER A 27 9.90 51.12 24.83
C SER A 27 10.59 49.95 24.11
N PHE A 28 9.85 48.89 23.80
CA PHE A 28 10.34 47.82 22.93
C PHE A 28 10.60 48.38 21.53
N LYS A 29 11.85 48.30 21.07
CA LYS A 29 12.23 48.72 19.73
C LYS A 29 12.02 47.55 18.77
N PHE A 30 11.27 47.78 17.69
CA PHE A 30 11.12 46.80 16.63
C PHE A 30 11.76 47.38 15.37
N ASN A 31 12.83 46.75 14.88
CA ASN A 31 13.55 47.19 13.67
C ASN A 31 13.29 46.30 12.46
N LYS A 32 12.54 45.20 12.64
CA LYS A 32 12.29 44.22 11.60
C LYS A 32 10.83 43.79 11.61
N ILE A 33 10.20 43.83 10.44
CA ILE A 33 8.81 43.46 10.23
C ILE A 33 8.78 42.36 9.16
N GLU A 34 8.17 41.22 9.48
CA GLU A 34 8.07 40.08 8.57
C GLU A 34 6.65 39.50 8.59
N ALA A 35 6.18 38.99 7.45
CA ALA A 35 4.96 38.21 7.40
C ALA A 35 5.24 36.76 7.84
N ILE A 36 4.41 36.22 8.73
CA ILE A 36 4.47 34.84 9.20
C ILE A 36 3.19 34.12 8.77
N VAL A 37 3.35 32.89 8.27
CA VAL A 37 2.27 31.98 7.95
C VAL A 37 2.29 30.83 8.96
N ASN A 38 1.22 30.70 9.75
CA ASN A 38 1.03 29.61 10.68
C ASN A 38 0.00 28.62 10.12
N SER A 39 0.40 27.37 9.90
CA SER A 39 -0.50 26.32 9.43
C SER A 39 -0.45 25.11 10.38
N PRO A 40 -1.61 24.63 10.88
CA PRO A 40 -1.66 23.42 11.71
C PRO A 40 -1.14 22.16 10.99
N SER A 41 -1.21 22.11 9.66
CA SER A 41 -0.67 21.01 8.85
C SER A 41 -0.11 21.52 7.52
N ASN A 42 1.11 21.10 7.19
CA ASN A 42 1.71 21.33 5.89
C ASN A 42 1.38 20.22 4.86
N TYR A 43 0.57 19.22 5.23
CA TYR A 43 0.13 18.12 4.36
C TYR A 43 -1.39 18.02 4.33
N VAL A 44 -1.98 18.05 3.13
CA VAL A 44 -3.42 17.88 2.90
C VAL A 44 -3.67 16.90 1.77
N LEU A 45 -4.72 16.07 1.91
CA LEU A 45 -5.14 15.20 0.81
C LEU A 45 -5.90 16.01 -0.24
N LYS A 46 -5.84 15.59 -1.51
CA LYS A 46 -6.62 16.19 -2.59
C LYS A 46 -8.11 16.30 -2.19
N GLY A 47 -8.66 17.50 -2.32
CA GLY A 47 -10.04 17.82 -1.96
C GLY A 47 -10.30 18.14 -0.48
N GLN A 48 -9.26 18.18 0.38
CA GLN A 48 -9.39 18.79 1.71
C GLN A 48 -9.01 20.28 1.65
N PRO A 49 -9.70 21.16 2.39
CA PRO A 49 -9.34 22.57 2.47
C PRO A 49 -8.03 22.74 3.24
N TYR A 50 -7.10 23.50 2.69
CA TYR A 50 -5.92 23.98 3.41
C TYR A 50 -6.29 25.22 4.23
N LYS A 51 -5.90 25.24 5.51
CA LYS A 51 -6.13 26.37 6.42
C LYS A 51 -4.80 26.86 6.95
N ALA A 52 -4.57 28.18 6.85
CA ALA A 52 -3.42 28.84 7.42
C ALA A 52 -3.81 30.24 7.91
N GLU A 53 -3.17 30.68 8.98
CA GLU A 53 -3.26 32.03 9.54
C GLU A 53 -2.07 32.83 9.03
N VAL A 54 -2.32 34.06 8.56
CA VAL A 54 -1.28 34.96 8.05
C VAL A 54 -1.31 36.22 8.87
N PHE A 55 -0.19 36.58 9.49
CA PHE A 55 -0.07 37.77 10.33
C PHE A 55 1.31 38.41 10.18
N ILE A 56 1.42 39.67 10.61
CA ILE A 56 2.68 40.41 10.64
C ILE A 56 3.32 40.24 12.02
N ALA A 57 4.59 39.84 12.03
CA ALA A 57 5.41 39.79 13.22
C ALA A 57 6.47 40.90 13.18
N ALA A 58 6.57 41.65 14.28
CA ALA A 58 7.61 42.63 14.50
C ALA A 58 8.64 42.06 15.49
N SER A 59 9.92 42.19 15.18
CA SER A 59 11.02 41.69 16.01
C SER A 59 12.17 42.70 16.09
N ASP A 60 12.99 42.60 17.13
CA ASP A 60 14.27 43.30 17.23
C ASP A 60 15.42 42.36 16.86
N SER A 61 16.18 42.71 15.82
CA SER A 61 17.39 41.97 15.43
C SER A 61 18.62 42.23 16.31
N THR A 62 18.55 43.23 17.20
CA THR A 62 19.67 43.62 18.08
C THR A 62 19.60 42.99 19.47
N VAL A 63 18.47 42.36 19.82
CA VAL A 63 18.27 41.69 21.10
C VAL A 63 17.96 40.22 20.83
N ASP A 64 18.84 39.34 21.31
CA ASP A 64 18.60 37.90 21.23
C ASP A 64 17.75 37.45 22.43
N PRO A 65 16.52 36.95 22.23
CA PRO A 65 15.69 36.46 23.32
C PRO A 65 16.22 35.12 23.85
N ILE A 66 15.97 34.84 25.13
CA ILE A 66 16.29 33.54 25.72
C ILE A 66 15.09 32.62 25.51
N ILE A 67 15.23 31.58 24.71
CA ILE A 67 14.15 30.61 24.45
C ILE A 67 14.46 29.31 25.19
N LYS A 68 13.67 28.99 26.22
CA LYS A 68 13.81 27.77 27.03
C LYS A 68 12.74 26.77 26.63
N LEU A 69 13.14 25.55 26.32
CA LEU A 69 12.22 24.44 26.08
C LEU A 69 11.74 23.85 27.41
N ASN A 70 10.56 23.22 27.39
CA ASN A 70 9.99 22.54 28.56
C ASN A 70 10.91 21.44 29.14
N GLY A 71 11.89 20.96 28.37
CA GLY A 71 12.92 20.00 28.80
C GLY A 71 14.18 20.62 29.40
N GLY A 72 14.21 21.95 29.64
CA GLY A 72 15.31 22.66 30.28
C GLY A 72 16.45 23.12 29.37
N SER A 73 16.46 22.71 28.09
CA SER A 73 17.44 23.18 27.10
C SER A 73 17.05 24.54 26.50
N THR A 74 18.05 25.33 26.11
CA THR A 74 17.86 26.59 25.38
C THR A 74 18.06 26.41 23.89
N LEU A 75 17.30 27.14 23.07
CA LEU A 75 17.48 27.11 21.61
C LEU A 75 18.63 28.02 21.18
N PRO A 76 19.43 27.60 20.17
CA PRO A 76 20.35 28.52 19.52
C PRO A 76 19.56 29.60 18.78
N ILE A 77 19.95 30.86 18.99
CA ILE A 77 19.35 32.02 18.32
C ILE A 77 20.17 32.36 17.08
N GLN A 78 19.49 32.56 15.96
CA GLN A 78 20.07 33.05 14.71
C GLN A 78 19.22 34.22 14.20
N LYS A 79 19.80 35.43 14.20
CA LYS A 79 19.14 36.66 13.74
C LYS A 79 17.78 36.90 14.44
N GLY A 80 17.75 36.76 15.77
CA GLY A 80 16.53 36.91 16.59
C GLY A 80 15.53 35.75 16.50
N LYS A 81 15.88 34.61 15.88
CA LYS A 81 15.01 33.42 15.77
C LYS A 81 15.62 32.20 16.45
N GLY A 82 14.86 31.51 17.29
CA GLY A 82 15.26 30.22 17.85
C GLY A 82 15.13 29.09 16.83
N ILE A 83 16.19 28.32 16.65
CA ILE A 83 16.19 27.17 15.73
C ILE A 83 15.97 25.89 16.56
N TYR A 84 14.82 25.25 16.35
CA TYR A 84 14.52 23.95 16.95
C TYR A 84 14.69 22.82 15.93
N THR A 85 15.44 21.79 16.33
CA THR A 85 15.57 20.53 15.59
C THR A 85 15.07 19.39 16.47
N GLY A 86 13.90 18.84 16.14
CA GLY A 86 13.29 17.74 16.88
C GLY A 86 13.84 16.37 16.47
N SER A 87 13.79 15.41 17.39
CA SER A 87 14.18 14.02 17.10
C SER A 87 13.10 13.31 16.25
N THR A 88 13.54 12.66 15.18
CA THR A 88 12.69 11.92 14.23
C THR A 88 12.92 10.40 14.28
N GLY A 89 13.53 9.89 15.36
CA GLY A 89 13.89 8.47 15.49
C GLY A 89 12.71 7.51 15.70
N SER A 90 11.50 8.03 15.97
CA SER A 90 10.28 7.23 16.09
C SER A 90 9.10 7.94 15.45
N ALA A 91 8.23 7.16 14.83
CA ALA A 91 7.00 7.62 14.21
C ALA A 91 6.01 8.21 15.22
N GLY A 92 5.03 8.96 14.70
CA GLY A 92 3.92 9.53 15.46
C GLY A 92 4.03 11.02 15.72
N VAL A 93 3.07 11.54 16.50
CA VAL A 93 2.98 12.95 16.86
C VAL A 93 4.01 13.27 17.94
N LYS A 94 4.82 14.31 17.71
CA LYS A 94 5.80 14.84 18.64
C LYS A 94 5.38 16.26 19.03
N SER A 95 4.96 16.42 20.28
CA SER A 95 4.67 17.74 20.85
C SER A 95 5.92 18.32 21.48
N TRP A 96 6.11 19.62 21.33
CA TRP A 96 7.18 20.39 21.95
C TRP A 96 6.67 21.78 22.33
N GLY A 97 7.40 22.46 23.20
CA GLY A 97 6.99 23.75 23.71
C GLY A 97 8.02 24.31 24.66
N GLY A 98 7.78 25.52 25.11
CA GLY A 98 8.72 26.26 25.92
C GLY A 98 8.18 27.63 26.29
N VAL A 99 9.10 28.47 26.75
CA VAL A 99 8.86 29.88 27.04
C VAL A 99 9.92 30.73 26.35
N ILE A 100 9.50 31.87 25.83
CA ILE A 100 10.39 32.94 25.40
C ILE A 100 10.49 33.93 26.55
N GLU A 101 11.72 34.15 27.03
CA GLU A 101 12.05 35.15 28.04
C GLU A 101 12.60 36.41 27.37
N MET A 102 11.97 37.54 27.67
CA MET A 102 12.38 38.86 27.20
C MET A 102 12.51 39.80 28.38
N ILE A 103 13.61 40.55 28.44
CA ILE A 103 13.84 41.52 29.52
C ILE A 103 13.19 42.84 29.13
N HIS A 104 12.32 43.37 29.98
CA HIS A 104 11.74 44.69 29.79
C HIS A 104 12.85 45.75 29.82
N PRO A 105 12.96 46.62 28.80
CA PRO A 105 14.08 47.57 28.67
C PRO A 105 14.17 48.54 29.86
N GLU A 106 13.02 48.96 30.39
CA GLU A 106 12.87 49.89 31.52
C GLU A 106 12.89 49.21 32.90
N THR A 107 11.89 48.37 33.21
CA THR A 107 11.72 47.76 34.55
C THR A 107 12.71 46.64 34.87
N LYS A 108 13.46 46.15 33.87
CA LYS A 108 14.34 44.96 33.97
C LYS A 108 13.62 43.67 34.38
N GLU A 109 12.28 43.67 34.35
CA GLU A 109 11.49 42.49 34.61
C GLU A 109 11.59 41.49 33.45
N VAL A 110 11.54 40.20 33.77
CA VAL A 110 11.54 39.13 32.77
C VAL A 110 10.10 38.84 32.38
N LEU A 111 9.74 39.19 31.15
CA LEU A 111 8.47 38.82 30.53
C LEU A 111 8.60 37.42 29.93
N THR A 112 7.62 36.57 30.20
CA THR A 112 7.59 35.18 29.71
C THR A 112 6.40 34.96 28.79
N TYR A 113 6.67 34.40 27.60
CA TYR A 113 5.64 34.05 26.62
C TYR A 113 5.69 32.55 26.32
N PRO A 114 4.72 31.76 26.82
CA PRO A 114 4.68 30.33 26.56
C PRO A 114 4.27 30.02 25.12
N PHE A 115 4.82 28.95 24.56
CA PHE A 115 4.41 28.44 23.26
C PHE A 115 4.37 26.91 23.27
N LYS A 116 3.54 26.36 22.39
CA LYS A 116 3.41 24.92 22.15
C LYS A 116 3.24 24.68 20.66
N SER A 117 3.87 23.64 20.14
CA SER A 117 3.73 23.21 18.76
C SER A 117 3.85 21.68 18.70
N GLU A 118 3.40 21.10 17.60
CA GLU A 118 3.60 19.68 17.32
C GLU A 118 4.04 19.46 15.89
N PHE A 119 4.73 18.35 15.65
CA PHE A 119 5.05 17.86 14.31
C PHE A 119 4.83 16.35 14.25
N THR A 120 4.51 15.81 13.08
CA THR A 120 4.27 14.38 12.91
C THR A 120 5.41 13.75 12.12
N VAL A 121 5.97 12.67 12.65
CA VAL A 121 6.97 11.85 11.96
C VAL A 121 6.24 10.67 11.30
N GLY A 122 6.17 10.69 9.98
CA GLY A 122 5.64 9.57 9.20
C GLY A 122 6.72 8.50 8.98
N GLU A 123 6.34 7.22 9.01
CA GLU A 123 7.20 6.15 8.51
C GLU A 123 7.25 6.20 6.99
N ALA A 124 8.45 6.04 6.42
CA ALA A 124 8.59 5.88 4.99
C ALA A 124 7.99 4.54 4.55
N GLN A 125 6.84 4.56 3.88
CA GLN A 125 6.21 3.38 3.33
C GLN A 125 6.56 3.24 1.85
N LEU A 126 7.36 2.24 1.50
CA LEU A 126 7.61 1.88 0.10
C LEU A 126 6.57 0.86 -0.36
N ILE A 127 5.73 1.24 -1.33
CA ILE A 127 4.75 0.33 -1.93
C ILE A 127 5.25 -0.07 -3.32
N VAL A 128 5.89 -1.24 -3.42
CA VAL A 128 6.24 -1.85 -4.72
C VAL A 128 5.16 -2.84 -5.10
N SER A 129 4.42 -2.57 -6.18
CA SER A 129 3.39 -3.48 -6.69
C SER A 129 3.66 -3.86 -8.14
N PRO A 130 3.85 -5.15 -8.47
CA PRO A 130 4.00 -5.58 -9.85
C PRO A 130 2.73 -5.27 -10.66
N THR A 131 2.83 -4.34 -11.61
CA THR A 131 1.69 -3.88 -12.43
C THR A 131 1.13 -5.00 -13.32
N ALA A 132 1.98 -5.91 -13.79
CA ALA A 132 1.59 -7.05 -14.60
C ALA A 132 0.95 -8.21 -13.80
N MET A 133 0.93 -8.14 -12.46
CA MET A 133 0.37 -9.19 -11.59
C MET A 133 -0.95 -8.81 -10.94
N ASN A 134 -1.58 -7.69 -11.33
CA ASN A 134 -2.92 -7.30 -10.86
C ASN A 134 -4.02 -8.20 -11.45
N VAL A 135 -4.02 -9.48 -11.11
CA VAL A 135 -4.92 -10.51 -11.65
C VAL A 135 -5.66 -11.22 -10.52
N PHE A 136 -6.96 -11.39 -10.67
CA PHE A 136 -7.75 -12.35 -9.91
C PHE A 136 -8.11 -13.55 -10.77
N TYR A 137 -8.02 -14.73 -10.18
CA TYR A 137 -8.43 -15.98 -10.80
C TYR A 137 -9.85 -16.35 -10.39
N ILE A 138 -10.65 -16.75 -11.37
CA ILE A 138 -11.99 -17.29 -11.15
C ILE A 138 -11.87 -18.67 -10.48
N GLY A 139 -12.74 -18.95 -9.52
CA GLY A 139 -12.83 -20.27 -8.90
C GLY A 139 -11.93 -20.48 -7.68
N VAL A 140 -11.14 -19.48 -7.30
CA VAL A 140 -10.26 -19.52 -6.12
C VAL A 140 -10.49 -18.32 -5.21
N ASP A 141 -10.07 -18.46 -3.96
CA ASP A 141 -9.96 -17.36 -3.02
C ASP A 141 -8.71 -16.55 -3.37
N ASN A 142 -8.89 -15.28 -3.77
CA ASN A 142 -7.78 -14.39 -4.09
C ASN A 142 -7.47 -13.50 -2.87
N PRO A 143 -6.38 -13.74 -2.12
CA PRO A 143 -6.02 -12.90 -0.99
C PRO A 143 -5.52 -11.53 -1.47
N VAL A 144 -5.94 -10.46 -0.79
CA VAL A 144 -5.50 -9.09 -1.06
C VAL A 144 -5.34 -8.31 0.24
N ASP A 145 -4.29 -7.50 0.30
CA ASP A 145 -4.10 -6.51 1.36
C ASP A 145 -4.48 -5.13 0.85
N VAL A 146 -5.23 -4.40 1.67
CA VAL A 146 -5.69 -3.05 1.35
C VAL A 146 -5.22 -2.12 2.47
N SER A 147 -4.30 -1.22 2.14
CA SER A 147 -3.76 -0.23 3.06
C SER A 147 -3.92 1.17 2.48
N VAL A 148 -4.07 2.15 3.36
CA VAL A 148 -4.12 3.57 3.04
C VAL A 148 -3.14 4.27 3.98
N PRO A 149 -2.12 4.98 3.47
CA PRO A 149 -1.14 5.64 4.32
C PRO A 149 -1.81 6.58 5.34
N GLY A 150 -1.40 6.47 6.60
CA GLY A 150 -1.94 7.29 7.70
C GLY A 150 -3.33 6.87 8.20
N VAL A 151 -3.90 5.75 7.74
CA VAL A 151 -5.20 5.24 8.19
C VAL A 151 -5.04 3.86 8.82
N ASP A 152 -5.61 3.68 10.01
CA ASP A 152 -5.65 2.40 10.71
C ASP A 152 -6.41 1.33 9.87
N PRO A 153 -5.88 0.10 9.69
CA PRO A 153 -6.54 -0.96 8.92
C PRO A 153 -7.96 -1.33 9.39
N SER A 154 -8.31 -1.08 10.65
CA SER A 154 -9.67 -1.28 11.19
C SER A 154 -10.67 -0.24 10.67
N LYS A 155 -10.19 0.94 10.29
CA LYS A 155 -10.99 2.05 9.74
C LYS A 155 -11.10 1.99 8.22
N ILE A 156 -10.42 1.04 7.59
CA ILE A 156 -10.48 0.82 6.14
C ILE A 156 -11.59 -0.18 5.83
N LYS A 157 -12.48 0.19 4.91
CA LYS A 157 -13.48 -0.70 4.31
C LYS A 157 -13.17 -0.86 2.84
N ALA A 158 -12.88 -2.09 2.41
CA ALA A 158 -12.67 -2.43 1.02
C ALA A 158 -13.99 -2.92 0.38
N SER A 159 -14.21 -2.53 -0.89
CA SER A 159 -15.36 -2.95 -1.69
C SER A 159 -14.91 -3.35 -3.10
N ILE A 160 -15.73 -4.13 -3.80
CA ILE A 160 -15.47 -4.54 -5.18
C ILE A 160 -16.73 -4.33 -6.04
N ASN A 161 -16.56 -3.84 -7.25
CA ASN A 161 -17.68 -3.53 -8.14
C ASN A 161 -18.35 -4.79 -8.75
N LYS A 162 -17.61 -5.90 -8.90
CA LYS A 162 -18.12 -7.17 -9.42
C LYS A 162 -17.46 -8.33 -8.69
N GLY A 163 -18.26 -9.24 -8.15
CA GLY A 163 -17.81 -10.35 -7.31
C GLY A 163 -18.14 -10.13 -5.85
N SER A 164 -17.36 -10.71 -4.95
CA SER A 164 -17.50 -10.53 -3.50
C SER A 164 -16.14 -10.32 -2.86
N ILE A 165 -16.08 -9.44 -1.88
CA ILE A 165 -14.91 -9.21 -1.03
C ILE A 165 -15.33 -9.40 0.43
N ARG A 166 -14.52 -10.13 1.20
CA ARG A 166 -14.75 -10.34 2.64
C ARG A 166 -13.45 -10.19 3.42
N ARG A 167 -13.53 -9.68 4.65
CA ARG A 167 -12.36 -9.55 5.53
C ARG A 167 -11.90 -10.92 6.01
N LYS A 168 -10.60 -11.16 6.07
CA LYS A 168 -9.98 -12.36 6.65
C LYS A 168 -8.69 -11.97 7.37
N GLY A 169 -8.73 -11.96 8.70
CA GLY A 169 -7.62 -11.41 9.50
C GLY A 169 -7.39 -9.93 9.17
N ASN A 170 -6.15 -9.58 8.85
CA ASN A 170 -5.76 -8.21 8.48
C ASN A 170 -5.93 -7.88 6.98
N GLY A 171 -6.24 -8.89 6.16
CA GLY A 171 -6.46 -8.73 4.73
C GLY A 171 -7.90 -9.03 4.31
N TYR A 172 -8.08 -9.24 3.01
CA TYR A 172 -9.36 -9.58 2.39
C TYR A 172 -9.22 -10.78 1.45
N ILE A 173 -10.32 -11.52 1.28
CA ILE A 173 -10.46 -12.50 0.21
C ILE A 173 -11.43 -11.94 -0.83
N VAL A 174 -10.99 -11.96 -2.09
CA VAL A 174 -11.82 -11.63 -3.25
C VAL A 174 -12.22 -12.91 -4.00
N ARG A 175 -13.51 -13.02 -4.34
CA ARG A 175 -14.03 -14.01 -5.30
C ARG A 175 -14.66 -13.30 -6.50
N VAL A 176 -14.26 -13.73 -7.69
CA VAL A 176 -14.74 -13.21 -8.98
C VAL A 176 -15.39 -14.33 -9.80
N LYS A 177 -16.36 -13.98 -10.65
CA LYS A 177 -17.17 -14.95 -11.41
C LYS A 177 -17.02 -14.85 -12.92
N SER A 178 -16.65 -13.69 -13.46
CA SER A 178 -16.65 -13.44 -14.91
C SER A 178 -15.35 -12.80 -15.35
N VAL A 179 -14.85 -13.23 -16.52
CA VAL A 179 -13.64 -12.68 -17.17
C VAL A 179 -13.84 -11.20 -17.49
N GLY A 180 -12.77 -10.41 -17.39
CA GLY A 180 -12.80 -8.98 -17.71
C GLY A 180 -11.95 -8.16 -16.75
N LYS A 181 -12.47 -7.01 -16.33
CA LYS A 181 -11.83 -6.08 -15.38
C LYS A 181 -12.75 -5.79 -14.21
N VAL A 182 -12.18 -5.69 -13.02
CA VAL A 182 -12.87 -5.35 -11.77
C VAL A 182 -12.08 -4.28 -11.02
N ARG A 183 -12.77 -3.50 -10.19
CA ARG A 183 -12.19 -2.42 -9.40
C ARG A 183 -12.38 -2.75 -7.92
N VAL A 184 -11.26 -2.81 -7.19
CA VAL A 184 -11.25 -2.84 -5.73
C VAL A 184 -11.12 -1.40 -5.25
N SER A 185 -12.07 -0.94 -4.44
CA SER A 185 -12.11 0.43 -3.92
C SER A 185 -11.95 0.40 -2.41
N ALA A 186 -11.31 1.42 -1.85
CA ALA A 186 -11.14 1.57 -0.42
C ALA A 186 -11.86 2.84 0.06
N SER A 187 -12.51 2.76 1.22
CA SER A 187 -13.05 3.90 1.93
C SER A 187 -12.50 3.90 3.36
N ALA A 188 -12.09 5.07 3.85
CA ALA A 188 -11.60 5.25 5.21
C ALA A 188 -12.64 6.00 6.04
N ASP A 189 -12.86 5.53 7.27
CA ASP A 189 -13.72 6.19 8.26
C ASP A 189 -12.88 7.08 9.18
N PHE A 190 -13.18 8.37 9.21
CA PHE A 190 -12.49 9.35 10.06
C PHE A 190 -13.35 9.81 11.25
N GLY A 191 -14.48 9.15 11.53
CA GLY A 191 -15.43 9.53 12.58
C GLY A 191 -16.35 10.69 12.17
N SER A 192 -15.90 11.59 11.31
CA SER A 192 -16.73 12.64 10.68
C SER A 192 -17.47 12.17 9.42
N GLY A 193 -17.43 10.87 9.11
CA GLY A 193 -17.96 10.25 7.89
C GLY A 193 -16.92 9.43 7.13
N SER A 194 -17.39 8.65 6.15
CA SER A 194 -16.54 7.82 5.30
C SER A 194 -16.11 8.58 4.04
N LYS A 195 -14.81 8.55 3.71
CA LYS A 195 -14.26 9.17 2.51
C LYS A 195 -13.70 8.09 1.57
N ASN A 196 -13.96 8.25 0.27
CA ASN A 196 -13.42 7.37 -0.77
C ASN A 196 -11.91 7.63 -0.94
N MET A 197 -11.11 6.57 -0.84
CA MET A 197 -9.64 6.58 -0.93
C MET A 197 -9.16 6.18 -2.33
N GLY A 198 -10.07 6.01 -3.28
CA GLY A 198 -9.79 5.62 -4.66
C GLY A 198 -9.99 4.14 -4.92
N PHE A 199 -9.55 3.71 -6.10
CA PHE A 199 -9.69 2.34 -6.55
C PHE A 199 -8.45 1.87 -7.31
N LYS A 200 -8.27 0.55 -7.37
CA LYS A 200 -7.30 -0.10 -8.24
C LYS A 200 -7.99 -1.13 -9.12
N GLU A 201 -7.64 -1.13 -10.41
CA GLU A 201 -8.18 -2.07 -11.38
C GLU A 201 -7.38 -3.38 -11.38
N PHE A 202 -8.10 -4.49 -11.44
CA PHE A 202 -7.58 -5.85 -11.55
C PHE A 202 -8.21 -6.54 -12.76
N ARG A 203 -7.41 -7.34 -13.46
CA ARG A 203 -7.89 -8.22 -14.52
C ARG A 203 -8.44 -9.50 -13.90
N VAL A 204 -9.52 -10.03 -14.46
CA VAL A 204 -10.06 -11.33 -14.06
C VAL A 204 -9.74 -12.35 -15.14
N LYS A 205 -8.99 -13.38 -14.77
CA LYS A 205 -8.61 -14.49 -15.65
C LYS A 205 -9.18 -15.81 -15.14
N LYS A 206 -9.32 -16.77 -16.04
CA LYS A 206 -9.53 -18.17 -15.65
C LYS A 206 -8.21 -18.73 -15.13
N VAL A 207 -8.28 -19.68 -14.20
CA VAL A 207 -7.13 -20.55 -13.89
C VAL A 207 -6.68 -21.21 -15.21
N PRO A 208 -5.35 -21.31 -15.46
CA PRO A 208 -4.83 -22.05 -16.61
C PRO A 208 -5.40 -23.45 -16.70
N ASP A 209 -5.46 -24.03 -17.89
CA ASP A 209 -5.90 -25.41 -18.02
C ASP A 209 -4.79 -26.37 -17.52
N PRO A 210 -5.13 -27.43 -16.77
CA PRO A 210 -4.16 -28.39 -16.29
C PRO A 210 -3.64 -29.27 -17.43
N ILE A 211 -2.51 -29.91 -17.20
CA ILE A 211 -1.86 -30.81 -18.14
C ILE A 211 -2.15 -32.24 -17.73
N ALA A 212 -2.75 -33.01 -18.63
CA ALA A 212 -2.96 -34.44 -18.40
C ALA A 212 -1.63 -35.21 -18.45
N LYS A 213 -1.42 -36.10 -17.48
CA LYS A 213 -0.24 -36.96 -17.39
C LYS A 213 -0.59 -38.37 -16.91
N VAL A 214 0.21 -39.32 -17.35
CA VAL A 214 0.18 -40.72 -16.92
C VAL A 214 1.59 -41.07 -16.44
N GLY A 215 1.72 -41.48 -15.18
CA GLY A 215 3.04 -41.74 -14.58
C GLY A 215 4.03 -40.58 -14.71
N GLY A 216 3.56 -39.34 -14.65
CA GLY A 216 4.37 -38.13 -14.82
C GLY A 216 4.72 -37.76 -16.27
N LYS A 217 4.24 -38.51 -17.27
CA LYS A 217 4.54 -38.27 -18.70
C LYS A 217 3.30 -37.87 -19.49
N ARG A 218 3.49 -36.95 -20.44
CA ARG A 218 2.47 -36.51 -21.42
C ARG A 218 2.69 -37.08 -22.83
N ARG A 219 3.90 -37.53 -23.12
CA ARG A 219 4.28 -38.13 -24.40
C ARG A 219 5.55 -38.97 -24.26
N GLY A 220 5.88 -39.70 -25.32
CA GLY A 220 7.19 -40.34 -25.49
C GLY A 220 7.08 -41.86 -25.67
N THR A 221 8.23 -42.52 -25.63
CA THR A 221 8.32 -43.97 -25.83
C THR A 221 8.35 -44.70 -24.49
N VAL A 222 7.38 -45.60 -24.27
CA VAL A 222 7.19 -46.31 -23.00
C VAL A 222 7.10 -47.82 -23.22
N SER A 223 7.45 -48.63 -22.21
CA SER A 223 7.20 -50.07 -22.30
C SER A 223 5.72 -50.36 -22.07
N LYS A 224 5.19 -51.38 -22.75
CA LYS A 224 3.80 -51.82 -22.58
C LYS A 224 3.48 -52.17 -21.11
N ASN A 225 4.40 -52.87 -20.44
CA ASN A 225 4.23 -53.27 -19.05
C ASN A 225 4.16 -52.05 -18.11
N TRP A 226 5.00 -51.02 -18.34
CA TRP A 226 4.95 -49.79 -17.57
C TRP A 226 3.61 -49.07 -17.71
N LEU A 227 3.06 -49.00 -18.94
CA LEU A 227 1.78 -48.33 -19.18
C LEU A 227 0.62 -49.09 -18.52
N ARG A 228 0.61 -50.44 -18.59
CA ARG A 228 -0.40 -51.29 -17.92
C ARG A 228 -0.33 -51.23 -16.39
N ALA A 229 0.86 -50.97 -15.86
CA ALA A 229 1.07 -50.79 -14.42
C ALA A 229 0.52 -49.45 -13.90
N GLN A 230 0.32 -48.44 -14.77
CA GLN A 230 -0.25 -47.17 -14.34
C GLN A 230 -1.71 -47.33 -13.92
N THR A 231 -2.06 -46.71 -12.80
CA THR A 231 -3.40 -46.85 -12.21
C THR A 231 -4.36 -45.77 -12.70
N ARG A 232 -3.86 -44.56 -12.96
CA ARG A 232 -4.70 -43.38 -13.25
C ARG A 232 -4.02 -42.36 -14.17
N VAL A 233 -4.87 -41.60 -14.86
CA VAL A 233 -4.54 -40.32 -15.49
C VAL A 233 -4.67 -39.23 -14.42
N LYS A 234 -3.70 -38.31 -14.35
CA LYS A 234 -3.72 -37.13 -13.47
C LYS A 234 -3.80 -35.86 -14.31
N ALA A 235 -4.38 -34.81 -13.74
CA ALA A 235 -4.42 -33.47 -14.32
C ALA A 235 -3.61 -32.54 -13.40
N ASP A 236 -2.41 -32.17 -13.83
CA ASP A 236 -1.47 -31.39 -13.02
C ASP A 236 -1.44 -29.95 -13.52
N LEU A 237 -1.50 -28.99 -12.61
CA LEU A 237 -1.30 -27.58 -12.91
C LEU A 237 0.18 -27.25 -12.69
N GLU A 238 0.93 -26.93 -13.74
CA GLU A 238 2.34 -26.54 -13.63
C GLU A 238 2.46 -25.02 -13.49
N ASN A 239 3.40 -24.57 -12.66
CA ASN A 239 3.75 -23.14 -12.48
C ASN A 239 2.56 -22.25 -12.09
N PHE A 240 1.75 -22.69 -11.11
CA PHE A 240 0.63 -21.91 -10.61
C PHE A 240 0.71 -21.74 -9.09
N ASP A 241 0.52 -20.50 -8.63
CA ASP A 241 0.78 -20.12 -7.24
C ASP A 241 -0.33 -20.54 -6.25
N PHE A 242 -1.48 -20.99 -6.76
CA PHE A 242 -2.58 -21.46 -5.91
C PHE A 242 -2.63 -22.98 -5.85
N ALA A 243 -2.80 -23.51 -4.65
CA ALA A 243 -3.05 -24.92 -4.43
C ALA A 243 -4.44 -25.32 -4.96
N LEU A 244 -4.47 -25.92 -6.16
CA LEU A 244 -5.69 -26.42 -6.79
C LEU A 244 -5.50 -27.85 -7.27
N THR A 245 -6.57 -28.63 -7.13
CA THR A 245 -6.61 -30.02 -7.58
C THR A 245 -7.67 -30.17 -8.66
N TYR A 246 -7.26 -30.72 -9.81
CA TYR A 246 -8.17 -31.10 -10.88
C TYR A 246 -8.41 -32.61 -10.85
N ASN A 247 -9.68 -33.00 -10.91
CA ASN A 247 -10.07 -34.41 -10.89
C ASN A 247 -10.45 -34.85 -12.31
N VAL A 248 -9.74 -35.84 -12.87
CA VAL A 248 -10.09 -36.43 -14.16
C VAL A 248 -11.41 -37.18 -14.03
N THR A 249 -12.42 -36.79 -14.83
CA THR A 249 -13.78 -37.34 -14.83
C THR A 249 -14.00 -38.38 -15.92
N GLY A 250 -13.11 -38.47 -16.90
CA GLY A 250 -13.19 -39.49 -17.94
C GLY A 250 -12.11 -39.32 -18.99
N PHE A 251 -11.85 -40.40 -19.73
CA PHE A 251 -10.94 -40.42 -20.86
C PHE A 251 -11.17 -41.70 -21.68
N VAL A 252 -10.69 -41.69 -22.93
CA VAL A 252 -10.74 -42.83 -23.85
C VAL A 252 -9.31 -43.30 -24.12
N VAL A 253 -9.10 -44.62 -24.18
CA VAL A 253 -7.86 -45.19 -24.69
C VAL A 253 -8.17 -45.75 -26.07
N SER A 254 -7.44 -45.32 -27.08
CA SER A 254 -7.59 -45.76 -28.46
C SER A 254 -6.26 -46.21 -29.06
N ALA A 255 -6.34 -47.18 -29.97
CA ALA A 255 -5.20 -47.65 -30.73
C ALA A 255 -5.64 -48.33 -32.03
N THR A 256 -4.82 -48.23 -33.06
CA THR A 256 -5.02 -48.98 -34.31
C THR A 256 -4.44 -50.38 -34.20
N ILE A 257 -5.30 -51.40 -34.30
CA ILE A 257 -4.94 -52.82 -34.25
C ILE A 257 -5.43 -53.47 -35.55
N ARG A 258 -4.52 -54.09 -36.31
CA ARG A 258 -4.81 -54.77 -37.59
C ARG A 258 -5.58 -53.89 -38.61
N GLY A 259 -5.32 -52.58 -38.61
CA GLY A 259 -5.93 -51.62 -39.53
C GLY A 259 -7.25 -51.01 -39.03
N TYR A 260 -7.81 -51.49 -37.93
CA TYR A 260 -9.03 -50.94 -37.32
C TYR A 260 -8.72 -50.18 -36.04
N GLU A 261 -9.51 -49.16 -35.74
CA GLU A 261 -9.45 -48.43 -34.48
C GLU A 261 -10.25 -49.18 -33.41
N GLU A 262 -9.60 -49.55 -32.31
CA GLU A 262 -10.27 -50.05 -31.10
C GLU A 262 -10.20 -48.96 -30.03
N GLU A 263 -11.32 -48.74 -29.32
CA GLU A 263 -11.42 -47.78 -28.22
C GLU A 263 -11.99 -48.43 -26.94
N ALA A 264 -11.54 -47.93 -25.78
CA ALA A 264 -12.13 -48.27 -24.49
C ALA A 264 -12.25 -47.02 -23.60
N ARG A 265 -13.45 -46.77 -23.09
CA ARG A 265 -13.78 -45.56 -22.29
C ARG A 265 -13.63 -45.80 -20.79
N SER A 266 -13.30 -44.74 -20.05
CA SER A 266 -13.33 -44.66 -18.59
C SER A 266 -14.23 -43.51 -18.14
N SER A 267 -15.02 -43.76 -17.08
CA SER A 267 -15.90 -42.79 -16.43
C SER A 267 -15.25 -42.12 -15.20
N GLY A 268 -13.92 -42.18 -15.08
CA GLY A 268 -13.18 -41.54 -14.01
C GLY A 268 -11.69 -41.44 -14.32
N SER A 269 -10.88 -41.21 -13.29
CA SER A 269 -9.43 -41.03 -13.46
C SER A 269 -8.66 -42.35 -13.65
N ARG A 270 -9.26 -43.50 -13.35
CA ARG A 270 -8.58 -44.81 -13.31
C ARG A 270 -8.69 -45.54 -14.65
N PHE A 271 -7.67 -46.33 -14.99
CA PHE A 271 -7.73 -47.24 -16.14
C PHE A 271 -8.67 -48.41 -15.85
N THR A 272 -9.58 -48.71 -16.78
CA THR A 272 -10.49 -49.86 -16.68
C THR A 272 -9.79 -51.17 -17.10
N PRO A 273 -10.30 -52.34 -16.69
CA PRO A 273 -9.79 -53.63 -17.17
C PRO A 273 -9.78 -53.73 -18.71
N GLN A 274 -10.84 -53.23 -19.37
CA GLN A 274 -10.97 -53.21 -20.83
C GLN A 274 -9.87 -52.36 -21.48
N GLN A 275 -9.57 -51.18 -20.91
CA GLN A 275 -8.46 -50.34 -21.37
C GLN A 275 -7.10 -51.05 -21.20
N LYS A 276 -6.88 -51.72 -20.07
CA LYS A 276 -5.65 -52.48 -19.83
C LYS A 276 -5.50 -53.69 -20.75
N GLN A 277 -6.60 -54.33 -21.13
CA GLN A 277 -6.62 -55.41 -22.13
C GLN A 277 -6.30 -54.86 -23.52
N LEU A 278 -6.92 -53.74 -23.92
CA LEU A 278 -6.64 -53.06 -25.18
C LEU A 278 -5.16 -52.70 -25.31
N ILE A 279 -4.57 -52.05 -24.30
CA ILE A 279 -3.13 -51.76 -24.24
C ILE A 279 -2.29 -53.05 -24.39
N GLY A 280 -2.77 -54.17 -23.85
CA GLY A 280 -2.15 -55.49 -23.98
C GLY A 280 -2.03 -55.98 -25.43
N LYS A 281 -3.08 -55.77 -26.23
CA LYS A 281 -3.18 -56.22 -27.64
C LYS A 281 -2.29 -55.41 -28.59
N VAL A 282 -1.96 -54.15 -28.27
CA VAL A 282 -1.23 -53.26 -29.18
C VAL A 282 0.21 -53.77 -29.40
N PRO A 283 0.66 -54.00 -30.65
CA PRO A 283 2.04 -54.42 -30.93
C PRO A 283 3.09 -53.37 -30.53
N ALA A 284 4.34 -53.80 -30.37
CA ALA A 284 5.48 -52.89 -30.18
C ALA A 284 5.60 -51.89 -31.34
N LYS A 285 6.26 -50.74 -31.10
CA LYS A 285 6.45 -49.62 -32.05
C LYS A 285 5.18 -48.90 -32.52
N ARG A 286 3.98 -49.34 -32.10
CA ARG A 286 2.70 -48.66 -32.39
C ARG A 286 2.38 -47.60 -31.34
N LYS A 287 1.47 -46.70 -31.70
CA LYS A 287 1.00 -45.61 -30.82
C LYS A 287 -0.25 -46.05 -30.06
N ILE A 288 -0.35 -45.59 -28.81
CA ILE A 288 -1.56 -45.59 -28.00
C ILE A 288 -1.89 -44.14 -27.71
N LEU A 289 -3.14 -43.78 -27.89
CA LEU A 289 -3.68 -42.48 -27.54
C LEU A 289 -4.54 -42.63 -26.28
N ILE A 290 -4.42 -41.65 -25.40
CA ILE A 290 -5.34 -41.45 -24.29
C ILE A 290 -5.94 -40.08 -24.54
N GLU A 291 -7.20 -40.05 -24.95
CA GLU A 291 -7.83 -38.87 -25.52
C GLU A 291 -9.19 -38.59 -24.89
N ASP A 292 -9.83 -37.50 -25.34
CA ASP A 292 -11.02 -36.92 -24.71
C ASP A 292 -10.88 -36.83 -23.18
N ILE A 293 -9.70 -36.45 -22.71
CA ILE A 293 -9.39 -36.41 -21.28
C ILE A 293 -10.14 -35.22 -20.68
N LYS A 294 -11.15 -35.50 -19.86
CA LYS A 294 -11.96 -34.48 -19.17
C LYS A 294 -11.53 -34.38 -17.72
N ALA A 295 -11.32 -33.16 -17.24
CA ALA A 295 -11.04 -32.89 -15.84
C ALA A 295 -11.95 -31.80 -15.28
N LYS A 296 -12.41 -31.98 -14.04
CA LYS A 296 -13.22 -31.02 -13.32
C LYS A 296 -12.37 -30.28 -12.29
N GLY A 297 -12.39 -28.95 -12.36
CA GLY A 297 -11.75 -28.07 -11.39
C GLY A 297 -12.57 -27.86 -10.13
N PRO A 298 -12.00 -27.25 -9.08
CA PRO A 298 -12.73 -26.88 -7.86
C PRO A 298 -13.80 -25.82 -8.12
N ASP A 299 -13.70 -25.09 -9.23
CA ASP A 299 -14.70 -24.14 -9.72
C ASP A 299 -15.93 -24.81 -10.35
N GLY A 300 -15.92 -26.14 -10.44
CA GLY A 300 -16.98 -26.94 -11.06
C GLY A 300 -16.90 -27.01 -12.58
N SER A 301 -15.99 -26.27 -13.22
CA SER A 301 -15.84 -26.27 -14.67
C SER A 301 -15.20 -27.57 -15.16
N VAL A 302 -15.67 -28.07 -16.29
CA VAL A 302 -15.07 -29.24 -16.98
C VAL A 302 -14.18 -28.74 -18.11
N ARG A 303 -12.95 -29.24 -18.13
CA ARG A 303 -11.91 -28.91 -19.13
C ARG A 303 -11.58 -30.14 -19.95
N ASN A 304 -11.47 -29.95 -21.25
CA ASN A 304 -10.88 -30.95 -22.14
C ASN A 304 -9.38 -30.71 -22.21
N LEU A 305 -8.60 -31.71 -21.80
CA LEU A 305 -7.13 -31.63 -21.68
C LEU A 305 -6.42 -32.17 -22.93
N GLY A 306 -7.17 -32.47 -23.99
CA GLY A 306 -6.67 -33.03 -25.23
C GLY A 306 -6.28 -34.49 -25.08
N ALA A 307 -5.16 -34.86 -25.70
CA ALA A 307 -4.68 -36.24 -25.76
C ALA A 307 -3.21 -36.39 -25.32
N ILE A 308 -2.92 -37.56 -24.76
CA ILE A 308 -1.59 -38.07 -24.46
C ILE A 308 -1.27 -39.13 -25.51
N SER A 309 -0.08 -39.06 -26.11
CA SER A 309 0.36 -40.04 -27.11
C SER A 309 1.63 -40.75 -26.65
N PHE A 310 1.54 -42.08 -26.51
CA PHE A 310 2.67 -42.93 -26.19
C PHE A 310 2.99 -43.86 -27.35
N LYS A 311 4.28 -43.97 -27.70
CA LYS A 311 4.78 -45.01 -28.60
C LYS A 311 5.25 -46.19 -27.75
N LEU A 312 4.78 -47.40 -28.04
CA LEU A 312 5.27 -48.59 -27.35
C LEU A 312 6.69 -48.94 -27.82
N LYS A 313 7.59 -49.24 -26.88
CA LYS A 313 8.89 -49.84 -27.16
C LYS A 313 8.73 -51.24 -27.72
#